data_AF-A0A970VE88-F1
#
_entry.id   AF-A0A970VE88-F1
#
_cell.length_a   1.000
_cell.length_b   1.000
_cell.length_c   1.000
_cell.angle_alpha   90.00
_cell.angle_beta   90.00
_cell.angle_gamma   90.00
#
_symmetry.space_group_name_H-M   'P 1'
#
loop_
_entity.id
_entity.type
_entity.pdbx_description
1 polymer ?
#
loop_
_entity_poly.entity_id
_entity_poly.type
_entity_poly.pdbx_seq_one_letter_code
_entity_poly.pdbx_strand_id
1 'polypeptide(L)'
;MEDLSLYILDIVQNSISASATLVEIFVKEDQENDKLILIIRDNGKGMDPQSVGRVTDPFYTTRTTRKVGLGLSLLDAVAKACGGRVVISSRPGVGTEVRAEFGYGHIDRPPLGKMEDTISVLVTCNPTIDFVYTHISSKGSFEFDTRDVRQRIGDLSIDHPYVIAWITDYVREGLDGICGGGKE
;
A
#
# COMPACT_ATOMS: atom_id res chain seq x y z
N MET A 1 16.43 -0.45 8.62
CA MET A 1 15.58 0.68 9.06
C MET A 1 14.22 0.39 8.48
N GLU A 2 13.18 0.28 9.31
CA GLU A 2 11.83 0.02 8.79
C GLU A 2 11.32 1.27 8.06
N ASP A 3 10.70 1.07 6.90
CA ASP A 3 10.09 2.12 6.09
C ASP A 3 8.60 1.83 5.88
N LEU A 4 7.84 2.80 5.38
CA LEU A 4 6.39 2.67 5.21
C LEU A 4 6.01 1.59 4.19
N SER A 5 6.89 1.24 3.26
CA SER A 5 6.63 0.21 2.25
C SER A 5 6.44 -1.18 2.87
N LEU A 6 7.12 -1.48 3.97
CA LEU A 6 6.91 -2.71 4.74
C LEU A 6 5.51 -2.77 5.36
N TYR A 7 5.02 -1.64 5.88
CA TYR A 7 3.65 -1.57 6.39
C TYR A 7 2.63 -1.70 5.26
N ILE A 8 2.89 -1.10 4.10
CA ILE A 8 2.05 -1.25 2.90
C ILE A 8 1.95 -2.73 2.52
N LEU A 9 3.08 -3.45 2.44
CA LEU A 9 3.11 -4.88 2.17
C LEU A 9 2.24 -5.66 3.16
N ASP A 10 2.38 -5.41 4.46
CA ASP A 10 1.60 -6.10 5.48
C ASP A 10 0.09 -5.85 5.34
N ILE A 11 -0.33 -4.62 5.02
CA ILE A 11 -1.75 -4.32 4.81
C ILE A 11 -2.27 -4.96 3.52
N VAL A 12 -1.51 -4.90 2.43
CA VAL A 12 -1.89 -5.56 1.17
C VAL A 12 -1.98 -7.08 1.36
N GLN A 13 -1.13 -7.69 2.17
CA GLN A 13 -1.23 -9.11 2.53
C GLN A 13 -2.51 -9.45 3.30
N ASN A 14 -3.05 -8.51 4.10
CA ASN A 14 -4.35 -8.68 4.73
C ASN A 14 -5.48 -8.64 3.67
N SER A 15 -5.40 -7.75 2.69
CA SER A 15 -6.33 -7.69 1.56
C SER A 15 -6.32 -8.98 0.73
N ILE A 16 -5.13 -9.52 0.43
CA ILE A 16 -4.96 -10.81 -0.27
C ILE A 16 -5.59 -11.95 0.56
N SER A 17 -5.33 -11.97 1.87
CA SER A 17 -5.94 -12.94 2.79
C SER A 17 -7.46 -12.79 2.90
N ALA A 18 -8.00 -11.62 2.58
CA ALA A 18 -9.42 -11.33 2.49
C ALA A 18 -10.03 -11.68 1.12
N SER A 19 -9.27 -12.38 0.26
CA SER A 19 -9.68 -12.79 -1.08
C SER A 19 -9.99 -11.61 -2.01
N ALA A 20 -9.28 -10.49 -1.84
CA ALA A 20 -9.34 -9.39 -2.78
C ALA A 20 -8.81 -9.80 -4.16
N THR A 21 -9.45 -9.29 -5.20
CA THR A 21 -9.01 -9.42 -6.60
C THR A 21 -8.42 -8.13 -7.15
N LEU A 22 -8.73 -7.00 -6.50
CA LEU A 22 -8.18 -5.68 -6.77
C LEU A 22 -7.73 -5.04 -5.45
N VAL A 23 -6.52 -4.50 -5.45
CA VAL A 23 -6.00 -3.68 -4.35
C VAL A 23 -5.48 -2.35 -4.90
N GLU A 24 -5.99 -1.25 -4.38
CA GLU A 24 -5.59 0.11 -4.73
C GLU A 24 -4.71 0.67 -3.62
N ILE A 25 -3.53 1.18 -3.96
CA ILE A 25 -2.56 1.78 -3.06
C ILE A 25 -2.40 3.25 -3.50
N PHE A 26 -2.74 4.16 -2.61
CA PHE A 26 -2.71 5.60 -2.89
C PHE A 26 -1.81 6.30 -1.88
N VAL A 27 -0.87 7.10 -2.39
CA VAL A 27 0.05 7.92 -1.61
C VAL A 27 -0.15 9.38 -2.02
N LYS A 28 -0.36 10.27 -1.05
CA LYS A 28 -0.37 11.71 -1.27
C LYS A 28 0.57 12.42 -0.31
N GLU A 29 1.52 13.15 -0.87
CA GLU A 29 2.40 14.08 -0.17
C GLU A 29 1.80 15.49 -0.24
N ASP A 30 1.15 15.88 0.85
CA ASP A 30 0.49 17.18 1.02
C ASP A 30 1.38 18.08 1.89
N GLN A 31 2.45 18.61 1.27
CA GLN A 31 3.44 19.42 1.98
C GLN A 31 2.85 20.73 2.54
N GLU A 32 1.84 21.30 1.88
CA GLU A 32 1.16 22.52 2.31
C GLU A 32 0.45 22.34 3.66
N ASN A 33 -0.13 21.16 3.87
CA ASN A 33 -0.83 20.81 5.11
C ASN A 33 0.01 19.95 6.06
N ASP A 34 1.30 19.78 5.76
CA ASP A 34 2.24 18.91 6.48
C ASP A 34 1.70 17.48 6.66
N LYS A 35 1.16 16.85 5.60
CA LYS A 35 0.58 15.50 5.65
C LYS A 35 1.14 14.55 4.61
N LEU A 36 1.52 13.37 5.05
CA LEU A 36 1.62 12.18 4.19
C LEU A 36 0.37 11.34 4.41
N ILE A 37 -0.36 11.06 3.33
CA ILE A 37 -1.60 10.27 3.37
C ILE A 37 -1.36 8.99 2.58
N LEU A 38 -1.52 7.85 3.25
CA LEU A 38 -1.52 6.52 2.65
C LEU A 38 -2.95 5.96 2.72
N ILE A 39 -3.47 5.47 1.61
CA ILE A 39 -4.76 4.78 1.55
C ILE A 39 -4.56 3.46 0.83
N ILE A 40 -5.03 2.37 1.44
CA ILE A 40 -5.09 1.06 0.82
C ILE A 40 -6.55 0.63 0.79
N ARG A 41 -7.06 0.34 -0.41
CA ARG A 41 -8.41 -0.17 -0.62
C ARG A 41 -8.35 -1.54 -1.22
N ASP A 42 -9.25 -2.42 -0.79
CA ASP A 42 -9.45 -3.71 -1.41
C ASP A 42 -10.93 -4.00 -1.62
N ASN A 43 -11.21 -4.89 -2.56
CA ASN A 43 -12.54 -5.42 -2.83
C ASN A 43 -12.75 -6.83 -2.22
N GLY A 44 -12.04 -7.15 -1.14
CA GLY A 44 -12.15 -8.43 -0.46
C GLY A 44 -13.47 -8.61 0.29
N LYS A 45 -13.53 -9.65 1.12
CA LYS A 45 -14.74 -10.01 1.89
C LYS A 45 -15.21 -8.93 2.89
N GLY A 46 -14.37 -7.95 3.21
CA GLY A 46 -14.64 -6.94 4.23
C GLY A 46 -14.81 -7.50 5.65
N MET A 47 -15.24 -6.63 6.57
CA MET A 47 -15.39 -6.93 7.99
C MET A 47 -16.74 -6.42 8.51
N ASP A 48 -17.32 -7.14 9.47
CA ASP A 48 -18.49 -6.66 10.22
C ASP A 48 -18.11 -5.54 11.21
N PRO A 49 -19.07 -4.75 11.71
CA PRO A 49 -18.78 -3.62 12.60
C PRO A 49 -18.04 -4.00 13.89
N GLN A 50 -18.27 -5.20 14.44
CA GLN A 50 -17.55 -5.65 15.64
C GLN A 50 -16.09 -5.95 15.31
N SER A 51 -15.84 -6.59 14.16
CA SER A 51 -14.48 -6.84 13.65
C SER A 51 -13.73 -5.54 13.38
N VAL A 52 -14.37 -4.53 12.75
CA VAL A 52 -13.75 -3.21 12.49
C VAL A 52 -13.31 -2.54 13.79
N GLY A 53 -14.13 -2.59 14.84
CA GLY A 53 -13.77 -2.01 16.15
C GLY A 53 -12.62 -2.71 16.86
N ARG A 54 -12.22 -3.90 16.42
CA ARG A 54 -11.17 -4.72 17.03
C ARG A 54 -9.93 -4.86 16.16
N VAL A 55 -9.99 -4.53 14.86
CA VAL A 55 -8.89 -4.81 13.92
C VAL A 55 -7.61 -4.02 14.20
N THR A 56 -7.70 -2.94 14.99
CA THR A 56 -6.53 -2.18 15.48
C THR A 56 -6.00 -2.69 16.82
N ASP A 57 -6.65 -3.66 17.46
CA ASP A 57 -6.17 -4.29 18.68
C ASP A 57 -5.01 -5.26 18.33
N PRO A 58 -3.79 -5.04 18.85
CA PRO A 58 -2.63 -5.88 18.55
C PRO A 58 -2.85 -7.37 18.86
N PHE A 59 -3.76 -7.70 19.80
CA PHE A 59 -4.07 -9.08 20.18
C PHE A 59 -5.22 -9.69 19.37
N TYR A 60 -5.85 -8.91 18.48
CA TYR A 60 -6.91 -9.40 17.61
C TYR A 60 -6.34 -9.81 16.25
N THR A 61 -6.50 -11.09 15.91
CA THR A 61 -6.15 -11.63 14.58
C THR A 61 -7.10 -12.76 14.23
N THR A 62 -7.53 -12.81 12.96
CA THR A 62 -8.28 -13.94 12.41
C THR A 62 -7.36 -14.98 11.76
N ARG A 63 -6.04 -14.75 11.73
CA ARG A 63 -5.06 -15.69 11.16
C ARG A 63 -4.67 -16.72 12.21
N THR A 64 -4.76 -18.00 11.87
CA THR A 64 -4.38 -19.11 12.76
C THR A 64 -2.87 -19.36 12.81
N THR A 65 -2.11 -18.84 11.84
CA THR A 65 -0.67 -19.07 11.67
C THR A 65 0.23 -18.07 12.40
N ARG A 66 -0.29 -16.89 12.79
CA ARG A 66 0.40 -15.89 13.62
C ARG A 66 -0.50 -15.52 14.80
N LYS A 67 0.04 -15.55 16.01
CA LYS A 67 -0.71 -15.24 17.25
C LYS A 67 -0.97 -13.74 17.49
N VAL A 68 -0.44 -12.85 16.64
CA VAL A 68 -0.51 -11.39 16.83
C VAL A 68 -0.82 -10.70 15.51
N GLY A 69 -1.73 -9.72 15.54
CA GLY A 69 -2.19 -8.93 14.39
C GLY A 69 -1.45 -7.61 14.25
N LEU A 70 -0.10 -7.66 14.22
CA LEU A 70 0.71 -6.47 14.47
C LEU A 70 0.64 -5.39 13.38
N GLY A 71 0.39 -5.74 12.12
CA GLY A 71 0.54 -4.80 10.99
C GLY A 71 -0.26 -3.49 11.15
N LEU A 72 -1.57 -3.59 11.40
CA LEU A 72 -2.43 -2.41 11.59
C LEU A 72 -2.16 -1.69 12.91
N SER A 73 -1.90 -2.43 13.99
CA SER A 73 -1.61 -1.82 15.30
C SER A 73 -0.28 -1.06 15.33
N LEU A 74 0.75 -1.59 14.64
CA LEU A 74 2.05 -0.93 14.53
C LEU A 74 1.95 0.29 13.60
N LEU A 75 1.24 0.16 12.47
CA LEU A 75 0.97 1.29 11.59
C LEU A 75 0.26 2.44 12.32
N ASP A 76 -0.75 2.13 13.14
CA ASP A 76 -1.45 3.13 13.95
C ASP A 76 -0.55 3.75 15.03
N ALA A 77 0.30 2.95 15.69
CA ALA A 77 1.27 3.47 16.65
C ALA A 77 2.28 4.43 16.01
N VAL A 78 2.83 4.06 14.85
CA VAL A 78 3.75 4.92 14.08
C VAL A 78 3.04 6.19 13.60
N ALA A 79 1.83 6.07 13.06
CA ALA A 79 1.04 7.20 12.62
C ALA A 79 0.78 8.20 13.76
N LYS A 80 0.37 7.71 14.94
CA LYS A 80 0.15 8.53 16.14
C LYS A 80 1.43 9.18 16.65
N ALA A 81 2.54 8.43 16.66
CA ALA A 81 3.85 8.97 17.04
C ALA A 81 4.31 10.10 16.10
N CYS A 82 3.85 10.09 14.85
CA CYS A 82 4.15 11.12 13.85
C CYS A 82 3.04 12.17 13.71
N GLY A 83 2.19 12.37 14.73
CA GLY A 83 1.15 13.40 14.74
C GLY A 83 -0.07 13.12 13.85
N GLY A 84 -0.23 11.88 13.39
CA GLY A 84 -1.34 11.43 12.55
C GLY A 84 -2.17 10.31 13.19
N ARG A 85 -2.79 9.49 12.36
CA ARG A 85 -3.71 8.42 12.80
C ARG A 85 -4.00 7.41 11.70
N VAL A 86 -4.50 6.23 12.09
CA VAL A 86 -5.12 5.28 11.16
C VAL A 86 -6.64 5.30 11.31
N VAL A 87 -7.36 5.29 10.19
CA VAL A 87 -8.81 5.15 10.08
C VAL A 87 -9.12 3.96 9.19
N ILE A 88 -10.03 3.10 9.63
CA ILE A 88 -10.42 1.89 8.89
C ILE A 88 -11.92 1.93 8.66
N SER A 89 -12.30 1.71 7.40
CA SER A 89 -13.70 1.58 6.98
C SER A 89 -13.85 0.27 6.23
N SER A 90 -14.80 -0.57 6.65
CA SER A 90 -15.02 -1.87 6.01
C SER A 90 -16.49 -2.24 6.04
N ARG A 91 -16.94 -2.94 5.01
CA ARG A 91 -18.31 -3.48 4.92
C ARG A 91 -18.27 -4.92 4.43
N PRO A 92 -19.02 -5.86 5.05
CA PRO A 92 -19.06 -7.23 4.58
C PRO A 92 -19.50 -7.32 3.12
N GLY A 93 -18.76 -8.09 2.31
CA GLY A 93 -18.99 -8.30 0.89
C GLY A 93 -18.66 -7.11 -0.03
N VAL A 94 -18.13 -6.01 0.51
CA VAL A 94 -17.74 -4.82 -0.28
C VAL A 94 -16.23 -4.65 -0.32
N GLY A 95 -15.56 -4.79 0.83
CA GLY A 95 -14.12 -4.55 0.94
C GLY A 95 -13.72 -3.73 2.15
N THR A 96 -12.46 -3.30 2.16
CA THR A 96 -11.86 -2.54 3.26
C THR A 96 -11.05 -1.36 2.72
N GLU A 97 -11.15 -0.21 3.37
CA GLU A 97 -10.27 0.94 3.22
C GLU A 97 -9.49 1.14 4.53
N VAL A 98 -8.17 1.18 4.43
CA VAL A 98 -7.25 1.58 5.50
C VAL A 98 -6.63 2.91 5.08
N ARG A 99 -6.84 3.95 5.88
CA ARG A 99 -6.27 5.30 5.67
C ARG A 99 -5.34 5.63 6.82
N ALA A 100 -4.05 5.79 6.53
CA ALA A 100 -3.04 6.26 7.47
C ALA A 100 -2.60 7.67 7.12
N GLU A 101 -2.52 8.54 8.13
CA GLU A 101 -2.01 9.91 8.00
C GLU A 101 -0.79 10.08 8.90
N PHE A 102 0.21 10.84 8.45
CA PHE A 102 1.44 11.16 9.17
C PHE A 102 1.79 12.64 8.94
N GLY A 103 2.49 13.28 9.88
CA GLY A 103 3.12 14.59 9.64
C GLY A 103 4.21 14.46 8.58
N TYR A 104 4.09 15.18 7.46
CA TYR A 104 4.99 15.02 6.30
C TYR A 104 6.46 15.30 6.64
N GLY A 105 6.71 16.40 7.36
CA GLY A 105 8.03 16.85 7.83
C GLY A 105 8.40 16.35 9.23
N HIS A 106 7.64 15.42 9.82
CA HIS A 106 7.91 14.91 11.16
C HIS A 106 9.24 14.13 11.18
N ILE A 107 10.13 14.45 12.13
CA ILE A 107 11.51 13.92 12.18
C ILE A 107 11.55 12.40 12.34
N ASP A 108 10.62 11.84 13.13
CA ASP A 108 10.52 10.40 13.37
C ASP A 108 9.66 9.67 12.33
N ARG A 109 9.14 10.36 11.30
CA ARG A 109 8.35 9.70 10.26
C ARG A 109 9.27 8.78 9.46
N PRO A 110 8.95 7.48 9.34
CA PRO A 110 9.70 6.60 8.47
C PRO A 110 9.65 7.08 7.02
N PRO A 111 10.73 6.86 6.23
CA PRO A 111 10.69 7.13 4.81
C PRO A 111 9.62 6.28 4.13
N LEU A 112 9.16 6.68 2.94
CA LEU A 112 8.18 5.88 2.19
C LEU A 112 8.75 4.50 1.84
N GLY A 113 10.05 4.41 1.59
CA GLY A 113 10.70 3.21 1.08
C GLY A 113 10.68 3.16 -0.45
N LYS A 114 11.16 2.05 -1.01
CA LYS A 114 11.22 1.82 -2.47
C LYS A 114 9.92 1.20 -2.94
N MET A 115 9.02 2.04 -3.44
CA MET A 115 7.71 1.59 -3.90
C MET A 115 7.78 0.79 -5.19
N GLU A 116 8.77 1.03 -6.05
CA GLU A 116 9.04 0.24 -7.24
C GLU A 116 9.35 -1.22 -6.88
N ASP A 117 10.21 -1.45 -5.88
CA ASP A 117 10.57 -2.80 -5.43
C ASP A 117 9.35 -3.47 -4.77
N THR A 118 8.60 -2.71 -3.99
CA THR A 118 7.38 -3.17 -3.31
C THR A 118 6.31 -3.61 -4.30
N ILE A 119 6.02 -2.79 -5.32
CA ILE A 119 5.03 -3.10 -6.35
C ILE A 119 5.47 -4.31 -7.17
N SER A 120 6.75 -4.39 -7.55
CA SER A 120 7.29 -5.54 -8.27
C SER A 120 7.17 -6.85 -7.48
N VAL A 121 7.43 -6.83 -6.17
CA VAL A 121 7.23 -7.99 -5.29
C VAL A 121 5.75 -8.37 -5.24
N LEU A 122 4.84 -7.40 -5.09
CA LEU A 122 3.39 -7.67 -5.06
C LEU A 122 2.91 -8.34 -6.35
N VAL A 123 3.30 -7.82 -7.52
CA VAL A 123 2.93 -8.38 -8.81
C VAL A 123 3.53 -9.77 -9.02
N THR A 124 4.81 -9.94 -8.70
CA THR A 124 5.53 -11.22 -8.86
C THR A 124 4.89 -12.32 -8.01
N CYS A 125 4.56 -12.02 -6.75
CA CYS A 125 4.03 -13.01 -5.83
C CYS A 125 2.52 -13.28 -6.02
N ASN A 126 1.79 -12.40 -6.71
CA ASN A 126 0.34 -12.47 -6.83
C ASN A 126 -0.13 -12.21 -8.29
N PRO A 127 0.26 -13.06 -9.26
CA PRO A 127 0.05 -12.81 -10.69
C PRO A 127 -1.42 -12.76 -11.12
N THR A 128 -2.35 -13.19 -10.27
CA THR A 128 -3.80 -13.19 -10.53
C THR A 128 -4.54 -12.01 -9.90
N ILE A 129 -3.87 -11.21 -9.06
CA ILE A 129 -4.46 -10.05 -8.39
C ILE A 129 -4.08 -8.80 -9.17
N ASP A 130 -5.00 -7.85 -9.26
CA ASP A 130 -4.73 -6.54 -9.85
C ASP A 130 -4.34 -5.53 -8.78
N PHE A 131 -3.34 -4.72 -9.11
CA PHE A 131 -2.82 -3.65 -8.27
C PHE A 131 -2.90 -2.32 -9.02
N VAL A 132 -3.45 -1.32 -8.36
CA VAL A 132 -3.42 0.07 -8.81
C VAL A 132 -2.59 0.86 -7.81
N TYR A 133 -1.58 1.56 -8.28
CA TYR A 133 -0.77 2.45 -7.47
C TYR A 133 -0.91 3.88 -7.97
N THR A 134 -1.22 4.81 -7.08
CA THR A 134 -1.28 6.24 -7.36
C THR A 134 -0.42 7.00 -6.37
N HIS A 135 0.45 7.86 -6.86
CA HIS A 135 1.27 8.74 -6.03
C HIS A 135 1.10 10.18 -6.48
N ILE A 136 0.71 11.06 -5.56
CA ILE A 136 0.59 12.49 -5.77
C ILE A 136 1.62 13.23 -4.91
N SER A 137 2.40 14.11 -5.53
CA SER A 137 3.34 15.02 -4.87
C SER A 137 3.07 16.47 -5.28
N SER A 138 3.87 17.41 -4.76
CA SER A 138 3.85 18.80 -5.19
C SER A 138 4.31 19.02 -6.64
N LYS A 139 5.01 18.05 -7.25
CA LYS A 139 5.53 18.18 -8.63
C LYS A 139 4.66 17.49 -9.67
N GLY A 140 3.74 16.60 -9.27
CA GLY A 140 2.84 15.92 -10.19
C GLY A 140 2.19 14.68 -9.60
N SER A 141 1.62 13.87 -10.46
CA SER A 141 1.00 12.59 -10.11
C SER A 141 1.48 11.47 -11.02
N PHE A 142 1.68 10.29 -10.45
CA PHE A 142 2.01 9.06 -11.16
C PHE A 142 0.94 8.00 -10.88
N GLU A 143 0.59 7.22 -11.89
CA GLU A 143 -0.34 6.11 -11.80
C GLU A 143 0.21 4.88 -12.51
N PHE A 144 0.04 3.73 -11.86
CA PHE A 144 0.39 2.41 -12.38
C PHE A 144 -0.79 1.46 -12.15
N ASP A 145 -1.20 0.75 -13.20
CA ASP A 145 -2.31 -0.22 -13.14
C ASP A 145 -1.89 -1.52 -13.82
N THR A 146 -1.91 -2.64 -13.10
CA THR A 146 -1.57 -3.95 -13.67
C THR A 146 -2.50 -4.37 -14.80
N ARG A 147 -3.75 -3.90 -14.81
CA ARG A 147 -4.73 -4.21 -15.88
C ARG A 147 -4.30 -3.62 -17.21
N ASP A 148 -3.66 -2.45 -17.18
CA ASP A 148 -3.09 -1.82 -18.38
C ASP A 148 -1.86 -2.59 -18.87
N VAL A 149 -1.03 -3.09 -17.96
CA VAL A 149 0.11 -3.94 -18.29
C VAL A 149 -0.35 -5.22 -18.97
N ARG A 150 -1.36 -5.91 -18.41
CA ARG A 150 -1.94 -7.15 -18.98
C ARG A 150 -2.44 -6.96 -20.40
N GLN A 151 -2.97 -5.79 -20.75
CA GLN A 151 -3.42 -5.48 -22.11
C GLN A 151 -2.27 -5.29 -23.11
N ARG A 152 -1.04 -5.06 -22.64
CA ARG A 152 0.12 -4.69 -23.48
C ARG A 152 1.17 -5.80 -23.61
N ILE A 153 1.21 -6.76 -22.67
CA ILE A 153 2.25 -7.80 -22.61
C ILE A 153 1.99 -9.02 -23.53
N GLY A 154 0.89 -9.03 -24.28
CA GLY A 154 0.55 -10.12 -25.20
C GLY A 154 0.34 -11.44 -24.46
N ASP A 155 1.06 -12.48 -24.89
CA ASP A 155 0.98 -13.83 -24.30
C ASP A 155 1.90 -14.03 -23.08
N LEU A 156 2.68 -13.01 -22.69
CA LEU A 156 3.54 -13.11 -21.51
C LEU A 156 2.71 -13.03 -20.23
N SER A 157 3.11 -13.81 -19.24
CA SER A 157 2.58 -13.67 -17.88
C SER A 157 3.11 -12.40 -17.22
N ILE A 158 2.32 -11.79 -16.32
CA ILE A 158 2.70 -10.53 -15.65
C ILE A 158 3.88 -10.71 -14.70
N ASP A 159 4.10 -11.92 -14.19
CA ASP A 159 5.24 -12.32 -13.33
C ASP A 159 6.47 -12.78 -14.14
N HIS A 160 6.43 -12.69 -15.47
CA HIS A 160 7.58 -13.01 -16.31
C HIS A 160 8.76 -12.07 -15.96
N PRO A 161 10.01 -12.56 -15.82
CA PRO A 161 11.14 -11.73 -15.37
C PRO A 161 11.36 -10.42 -16.17
N TYR A 162 11.21 -10.47 -17.49
CA TYR A 162 11.28 -9.25 -18.33
C TYR A 162 10.16 -8.25 -18.05
N VAL A 163 8.95 -8.72 -17.76
CA VAL A 163 7.81 -7.85 -17.43
C VAL A 163 8.02 -7.23 -16.05
N ILE A 164 8.49 -8.01 -15.06
CA ILE A 164 8.80 -7.51 -13.72
C ILE A 164 9.93 -6.47 -13.75
N ALA A 165 11.01 -6.72 -14.50
CA ALA A 165 12.07 -5.74 -14.68
C ALA A 165 11.53 -4.43 -15.27
N TRP A 166 10.70 -4.54 -16.33
CA TRP A 166 10.06 -3.39 -16.95
C TRP A 166 9.11 -2.65 -16.00
N ILE A 167 8.28 -3.34 -15.22
CA ILE A 167 7.40 -2.74 -14.19
C ILE A 167 8.24 -1.95 -13.18
N THR A 168 9.32 -2.57 -12.67
CA THR A 168 10.21 -1.93 -11.68
C THR A 168 10.77 -0.62 -12.22
N ASP A 169 11.30 -0.64 -13.44
CA ASP A 169 11.90 0.55 -14.04
C ASP A 169 10.83 1.60 -14.40
N TYR A 170 9.69 1.19 -14.94
CA TYR A 170 8.57 2.10 -15.26
C TYR A 170 8.05 2.84 -14.02
N VAL A 171 7.87 2.11 -12.91
CA VAL A 171 7.45 2.72 -11.64
C VAL A 171 8.53 3.63 -11.09
N ARG A 172 9.80 3.22 -11.11
CA ARG A 172 10.92 4.05 -10.65
C ARG A 172 11.00 5.36 -11.42
N GLU A 173 10.98 5.31 -12.76
CA GLU A 173 11.04 6.50 -13.62
C GLU A 173 9.86 7.45 -13.37
N GLY A 174 8.66 6.89 -13.22
CA GLY A 174 7.45 7.65 -12.89
C GLY A 174 7.55 8.36 -11.55
N LEU A 175 8.04 7.67 -10.52
CA LEU A 175 8.27 8.21 -9.18
C LEU A 175 9.38 9.26 -9.16
N ASP A 176 10.51 9.03 -9.84
CA ASP A 176 11.60 9.99 -9.96
C ASP A 176 11.13 11.31 -10.60
N GLY A 177 10.19 11.22 -11.55
CA GLY A 177 9.56 12.37 -12.20
C GLY A 177 8.73 13.25 -11.27
N ILE A 178 8.10 12.68 -10.23
CA ILE A 178 7.22 13.41 -9.31
C ILE A 178 7.85 13.68 -7.94
N CYS A 179 8.80 12.88 -7.48
CA CYS A 179 9.49 13.11 -6.20
C CYS A 179 10.76 13.96 -6.40
N GLY A 180 11.26 14.02 -7.64
CA GLY A 180 12.55 14.61 -8.00
C GLY A 180 13.66 13.69 -7.58
N GLY A 181 14.11 12.87 -8.54
CA GLY A 181 15.14 11.85 -8.37
C GLY A 181 16.27 12.26 -7.42
N GLY A 182 16.19 11.77 -6.18
CA GLY A 182 17.30 11.73 -5.25
C GLY A 182 18.18 10.56 -5.67
N LYS A 183 19.04 10.78 -6.67
CA LYS A 183 20.29 10.03 -6.74
C LYS A 183 21.14 10.50 -5.55
N GLU A 184 20.99 9.83 -4.43
CA GLU A 184 22.07 9.73 -3.44
C GLU A 184 22.92 8.49 -3.77
#